data_AF-A0A7X8ES79-F1
#
_entry.id   AF-A0A7X8ES79-F1
#
_cell.length_a   1.000
_cell.length_b   1.000
_cell.length_c   1.000
_cell.angle_alpha   90.00
_cell.angle_beta   90.00
_cell.angle_gamma   90.00
#
_symmetry.space_group_name_H-M   'P 1'
#
loop_
_entity.id
_entity.type
_entity.pdbx_description
1 polymer ?
#
loop_
_entity_poly.entity_id
_entity_poly.type
_entity_poly.pdbx_seq_one_letter_code
_entity_poly.pdbx_strand_id
1 'polypeptide(L)'
;MKRIGKFEKVSITQFITDWKDTFPEASTEEIEKIYADIILPKRATQGSAGYDFFSPIPFTLPAGETIKIPTGIRVSMEEGWVLQCYPRSGLGFKYRLQLNNTVGIIDSDYYFSDNEGHIFAKLTNDSNEDKTLTLKQGDGFMQGIFLQFGITYEDTVTTVRNGGLGSTTTP
;
A
#
# COMPACT_ATOMS: atom_id res chain seq x y z
N MET A 1 18.00 -12.86 10.51
CA MET A 1 17.06 -11.73 10.35
C MET A 1 15.89 -11.94 11.29
N LYS A 2 15.51 -10.92 12.08
CA LYS A 2 14.33 -10.97 12.95
C LYS A 2 13.07 -10.98 12.09
N ARG A 3 12.05 -11.78 12.45
CA ARG A 3 10.72 -11.76 11.82
C ARG A 3 9.80 -10.96 12.73
N ILE A 4 9.27 -9.85 12.24
CA ILE A 4 8.57 -8.86 13.08
C ILE A 4 7.14 -8.55 12.62
N GLY A 5 6.67 -9.17 11.54
CA GLY A 5 5.35 -8.86 11.00
C GLY A 5 4.82 -9.90 10.02
N LYS A 6 3.53 -9.78 9.69
CA LYS A 6 2.78 -10.70 8.82
C LYS A 6 1.83 -9.90 7.92
N PHE A 7 1.89 -10.16 6.62
CA PHE A 7 0.90 -9.66 5.66
C PHE A 7 -0.33 -10.58 5.62
N GLU A 8 -1.50 -9.96 5.56
CA GLU A 8 -2.79 -10.63 5.49
C GLU A 8 -3.70 -9.87 4.52
N LYS A 9 -4.79 -10.52 4.07
CA LYS A 9 -5.85 -9.80 3.36
C LYS A 9 -6.75 -9.10 4.38
N VAL A 10 -7.28 -7.93 4.04
CA VAL A 10 -8.45 -7.37 4.74
C VAL A 10 -9.66 -8.26 4.49
N SER A 11 -10.73 -8.15 5.27
CA SER A 11 -11.96 -8.91 4.99
C SER A 11 -12.51 -8.59 3.60
N ILE A 12 -13.20 -9.55 2.98
CA ILE A 12 -13.88 -9.31 1.71
C ILE A 12 -14.88 -8.16 1.80
N THR A 13 -15.57 -8.03 2.93
CA THR A 13 -16.52 -6.94 3.18
C THR A 13 -15.81 -5.59 3.16
N GLN A 14 -14.69 -5.46 3.87
CA GLN A 14 -13.89 -4.23 3.87
C GLN A 14 -13.32 -3.94 2.48
N PHE A 15 -12.82 -4.97 1.79
CA PHE A 15 -12.31 -4.81 0.43
C PHE A 15 -13.38 -4.32 -0.55
N ILE A 16 -14.60 -4.86 -0.49
CA ILE A 16 -15.72 -4.41 -1.34
C ILE A 16 -16.05 -2.94 -1.07
N THR A 17 -16.13 -2.54 0.20
CA THR A 17 -16.38 -1.16 0.59
C THR A 17 -15.33 -0.21 0.01
N ASP A 18 -14.06 -0.52 0.23
CA ASP A 18 -12.93 0.30 -0.22
C ASP A 18 -12.75 0.32 -1.73
N TRP A 19 -13.08 -0.79 -2.39
CA TRP A 19 -13.04 -0.89 -3.84
C TRP A 19 -14.12 -0.04 -4.48
N LYS A 20 -15.36 -0.08 -3.97
CA LYS A 20 -16.46 0.75 -4.47
C LYS A 20 -16.26 2.23 -4.20
N ASP A 21 -15.61 2.61 -3.11
CA ASP A 21 -15.17 3.99 -2.87
C ASP A 21 -14.23 4.48 -3.97
N THR A 22 -13.34 3.60 -4.45
CA THR A 22 -12.31 3.97 -5.44
C THR A 22 -12.79 3.81 -6.89
N PHE A 23 -13.62 2.80 -7.16
CA PHE A 23 -14.13 2.41 -8.47
C PHE A 23 -15.65 2.12 -8.36
N PRO A 24 -16.49 3.18 -8.32
CA PRO A 24 -17.92 3.05 -8.00
C PRO A 24 -18.71 2.22 -9.02
N GLU A 25 -18.21 2.12 -10.25
CA GLU A 25 -18.86 1.40 -11.35
C GLU A 25 -18.60 -0.12 -11.33
N ALA A 26 -17.69 -0.63 -10.47
CA ALA A 26 -17.35 -2.05 -10.41
C ALA A 26 -18.48 -2.88 -9.77
N SER A 27 -18.87 -3.98 -10.42
CA SER A 27 -19.84 -4.93 -9.85
C SER A 27 -19.26 -5.70 -8.67
N THR A 28 -20.11 -6.19 -7.77
CA THR A 28 -19.65 -6.96 -6.60
C THR A 28 -18.93 -8.24 -7.03
N GLU A 29 -19.43 -8.92 -8.07
CA GLU A 29 -18.88 -10.15 -8.62
C GLU A 29 -17.45 -9.96 -9.17
N GLU A 30 -17.20 -8.83 -9.86
CA GLU A 30 -15.86 -8.47 -10.31
C GLU A 30 -14.91 -8.24 -9.12
N ILE A 31 -15.39 -7.56 -8.08
CA ILE A 31 -14.59 -7.26 -6.88
C ILE A 31 -14.23 -8.54 -6.12
N GLU A 32 -15.17 -9.47 -5.98
CA GLU A 32 -14.94 -10.77 -5.33
C GLU A 32 -13.89 -11.59 -6.09
N LYS A 33 -13.94 -11.56 -7.43
CA LYS A 33 -12.91 -12.20 -8.26
C LYS A 33 -11.54 -11.57 -8.06
N ILE A 34 -11.47 -10.24 -8.09
CA ILE A 34 -10.22 -9.50 -7.82
C ILE A 34 -9.66 -9.89 -6.45
N TYR A 35 -10.50 -9.90 -5.42
CA TYR A 35 -10.12 -10.25 -4.05
C TYR A 35 -9.55 -11.67 -3.94
N ALA A 36 -10.17 -12.64 -4.60
CA ALA A 36 -9.70 -14.02 -4.64
C ALA A 36 -8.27 -14.11 -5.18
N ASP A 37 -7.97 -13.35 -6.24
CA ASP A 37 -6.69 -13.37 -6.94
C ASP A 37 -5.59 -12.49 -6.29
N ILE A 38 -5.89 -11.76 -5.21
CA ILE A 38 -4.88 -10.95 -4.51
C ILE A 38 -3.71 -11.83 -4.04
N ILE A 39 -2.50 -11.39 -4.39
CA ILE A 39 -1.24 -12.02 -4.02
C ILE A 39 -0.64 -11.28 -2.83
N LEU A 40 -0.35 -11.99 -1.75
CA LEU A 40 0.32 -11.40 -0.58
C LEU A 40 1.75 -10.93 -0.93
N PRO A 41 2.22 -9.82 -0.34
CA PRO A 41 3.56 -9.31 -0.61
C PRO A 41 4.65 -10.34 -0.30
N LYS A 42 5.68 -10.39 -1.16
CA LYS A 42 6.81 -11.32 -1.01
C LYS A 42 8.12 -10.66 -1.40
N ARG A 43 9.21 -11.14 -0.79
CA ARG A 43 10.56 -10.74 -1.19
C ARG A 43 10.95 -11.43 -2.49
N ALA A 44 11.60 -10.71 -3.40
CA ALA A 44 12.04 -11.26 -4.67
C ALA A 44 13.25 -12.21 -4.53
N THR A 45 14.16 -11.90 -3.59
CA THR A 45 15.36 -12.71 -3.32
C THR A 45 15.63 -12.80 -1.81
N GLN A 46 16.54 -13.68 -1.41
CA GLN A 46 16.96 -13.78 0.00
C GLN A 46 17.55 -12.48 0.56
N GLY A 47 18.24 -11.70 -0.29
CA GLY A 47 18.88 -10.43 0.07
C GLY A 47 17.99 -9.20 -0.09
N SER A 48 16.79 -9.33 -0.67
CA SER A 48 15.87 -8.20 -0.82
C SER A 48 15.45 -7.67 0.55
N ALA A 49 15.49 -6.35 0.71
CA ALA A 49 14.90 -5.68 1.88
C ALA A 49 13.38 -5.57 1.73
N GLY A 50 12.92 -5.20 0.52
CA GLY A 50 11.52 -4.96 0.21
C GLY A 50 10.70 -6.21 -0.06
N TYR A 51 9.43 -6.14 0.33
CA TYR A 51 8.36 -7.04 -0.06
C TYR A 51 7.57 -6.39 -1.20
N ASP A 52 7.59 -6.99 -2.38
CA ASP A 52 6.85 -6.48 -3.53
C ASP A 52 5.34 -6.68 -3.31
N PHE A 53 4.56 -5.62 -3.53
CA PHE A 53 3.11 -5.63 -3.66
C PHE A 53 2.73 -5.79 -5.13
N PHE A 54 1.71 -6.60 -5.40
CA PHE A 54 1.28 -6.97 -6.74
C PHE A 54 -0.04 -6.29 -7.10
N SER A 55 -0.18 -5.87 -8.35
CA SER A 55 -1.37 -5.14 -8.77
C SER A 55 -2.58 -6.08 -8.80
N PRO A 56 -3.70 -5.72 -8.15
CA PRO A 56 -4.91 -6.54 -8.15
C PRO A 56 -5.65 -6.51 -9.49
N ILE A 57 -5.37 -5.53 -10.36
CA ILE A 57 -6.01 -5.34 -11.66
C ILE A 57 -4.98 -4.96 -12.73
N PRO A 58 -5.25 -5.20 -14.01
CA PRO A 58 -4.50 -4.53 -15.06
C PRO A 58 -4.82 -3.03 -15.07
N PHE A 59 -3.84 -2.19 -15.32
CA PHE A 59 -4.07 -0.75 -15.54
C PHE A 59 -3.05 -0.14 -16.49
N THR A 60 -3.46 0.93 -17.14
CA THR A 60 -2.60 1.79 -17.96
C THR A 60 -2.63 3.19 -17.39
N LEU A 61 -1.46 3.76 -17.16
CA LEU A 61 -1.26 5.06 -16.54
C LEU A 61 -0.44 5.93 -17.49
N PRO A 62 -1.08 6.76 -18.34
CA PRO A 62 -0.41 7.77 -19.14
C PRO A 62 0.42 8.75 -18.29
N ALA A 63 1.34 9.48 -18.92
CA ALA A 63 2.08 10.54 -18.24
C ALA A 63 1.12 11.61 -17.68
N GLY A 64 1.37 12.07 -16.45
CA GLY A 64 0.52 13.01 -15.72
C GLY A 64 -0.67 12.39 -14.98
N GLU A 65 -1.02 11.15 -15.29
CA GLU A 65 -2.20 10.49 -14.71
C GLU A 65 -1.93 9.87 -13.33
N THR A 66 -3.01 9.72 -12.56
CA THR A 66 -2.97 9.19 -11.20
C THR A 66 -3.97 8.06 -10.99
N ILE A 67 -3.59 7.05 -10.22
CA ILE A 67 -4.46 5.94 -9.82
C ILE A 67 -4.36 5.68 -8.32
N LYS A 68 -5.50 5.46 -7.66
CA LYS A 68 -5.58 4.93 -6.28
C LYS A 68 -5.88 3.43 -6.38
N ILE A 69 -5.08 2.60 -5.71
CA ILE A 69 -5.22 1.14 -5.70
C ILE A 69 -5.51 0.68 -4.26
N PRO A 70 -6.71 0.14 -3.98
CA PRO A 70 -6.96 -0.68 -2.79
C PRO A 70 -6.18 -1.98 -2.96
N THR A 71 -5.16 -2.23 -2.16
CA THR A 71 -4.28 -3.41 -2.35
C THR A 71 -4.92 -4.71 -1.90
N GLY A 72 -5.95 -4.60 -1.05
CA GLY A 72 -6.54 -5.65 -0.22
C GLY A 72 -5.60 -6.25 0.80
N ILE A 73 -4.45 -5.61 1.04
CA ILE A 73 -3.44 -6.06 2.00
C ILE A 73 -3.48 -5.20 3.27
N ARG A 74 -3.34 -5.87 4.40
CA ARG A 74 -3.02 -5.29 5.72
C ARG A 74 -1.77 -5.96 6.30
N VAL A 75 -1.16 -5.35 7.30
CA VAL A 75 0.06 -5.87 7.92
C VAL A 75 0.01 -5.72 9.44
N SER A 76 0.23 -6.81 10.16
CA SER A 76 0.53 -6.74 11.60
C SER A 76 2.04 -6.71 11.79
N MET A 77 2.53 -5.92 12.74
CA MET A 77 3.96 -5.88 13.09
C MET A 77 4.19 -5.52 14.56
N GLU A 78 5.37 -5.83 15.08
CA GLU A 78 5.81 -5.41 16.42
C GLU A 78 5.88 -3.87 16.54
N GLU A 79 5.60 -3.34 17.73
CA GLU A 79 5.79 -1.93 18.04
C GLU A 79 7.25 -1.49 17.85
N GLY A 80 7.47 -0.21 17.52
CA GLY A 80 8.78 0.34 17.18
C GLY A 80 9.24 0.04 15.75
N TRP A 81 8.38 -0.58 14.94
CA TRP A 81 8.59 -0.79 13.51
C TRP A 81 7.56 -0.05 12.67
N VAL A 82 8.02 0.41 11.51
CA VAL A 82 7.21 1.01 10.46
C VAL A 82 7.43 0.23 9.17
N LEU A 83 6.37 0.01 8.40
CA LEU A 83 6.50 -0.42 7.01
C LEU A 83 6.50 0.82 6.12
N GLN A 84 7.65 1.13 5.52
CA GLN A 84 7.78 2.20 4.54
C GLN A 84 7.54 1.64 3.14
N CYS A 85 6.54 2.19 2.45
CA CYS A 85 6.17 1.80 1.10
C CYS A 85 6.76 2.77 0.07
N TYR A 86 7.34 2.21 -0.98
CA TYR A 86 7.96 2.94 -2.10
C TYR A 86 7.48 2.35 -3.43
N PRO A 87 7.45 3.14 -4.52
CA PRO A 87 7.38 2.57 -5.86
C PRO A 87 8.51 1.56 -6.08
N ARG A 88 8.28 0.54 -6.92
CA ARG A 88 9.40 -0.32 -7.35
C ARG A 88 10.42 0.51 -8.11
N SER A 89 11.70 0.36 -7.76
CA SER A 89 12.78 1.19 -8.30
C SER A 89 12.83 1.18 -9.83
N GLY A 90 12.59 0.04 -10.47
CA GLY A 90 12.53 -0.05 -11.93
C GLY A 90 11.41 0.77 -12.56
N LEU A 91 10.26 0.91 -11.88
CA LEU A 91 9.14 1.73 -12.35
C LEU A 91 9.40 3.22 -12.08
N GLY A 92 9.95 3.55 -10.91
CA GLY A 92 10.41 4.90 -10.60
C GLY A 92 11.47 5.41 -11.58
N PHE A 93 12.43 4.55 -11.96
CA PHE A 93 13.50 4.92 -12.89
C PHE A 93 13.01 5.05 -14.34
N LYS A 94 12.17 4.13 -14.82
CA LYS A 94 11.74 4.09 -16.24
C LYS A 94 10.59 5.05 -16.57
N TYR A 95 9.67 5.22 -15.63
CA TYR A 95 8.41 5.94 -15.83
C TYR A 95 8.25 7.11 -14.87
N ARG A 96 9.23 7.39 -14.00
CA ARG A 96 9.07 8.39 -12.93
C ARG A 96 7.80 8.12 -12.09
N LEU A 97 7.47 6.84 -11.88
CA LEU A 97 6.33 6.45 -11.06
C LEU A 97 6.58 6.86 -9.60
N GLN A 98 5.68 7.67 -9.04
CA GLN A 98 5.75 8.18 -7.67
C GLN A 98 4.55 7.73 -6.85
N LEU A 99 4.73 7.58 -5.53
CA LEU A 99 3.61 7.65 -4.59
C LEU A 99 3.29 9.12 -4.35
N ASN A 100 2.01 9.52 -4.34
CA ASN A 100 1.64 10.92 -4.13
C ASN A 100 2.06 11.47 -2.76
N ASN A 101 2.22 10.61 -1.77
CA ASN A 101 2.74 10.95 -0.44
C ASN A 101 4.26 10.70 -0.29
N THR A 102 4.97 10.48 -1.40
CA THR A 102 6.41 10.14 -1.47
C THR A 102 6.75 8.77 -0.88
N VAL A 103 6.47 8.56 0.41
CA VAL A 103 6.65 7.31 1.14
C VAL A 103 5.36 6.98 1.87
N GLY A 104 4.83 5.79 1.66
CA GLY A 104 3.72 5.29 2.48
C GLY A 104 4.23 4.91 3.86
N ILE A 105 3.78 5.60 4.90
CA ILE A 105 4.10 5.29 6.30
C ILE A 105 2.96 4.45 6.86
N ILE A 106 3.23 3.17 7.11
CA ILE A 106 2.27 2.23 7.69
C ILE A 106 2.72 1.93 9.12
N ASP A 107 2.01 2.51 10.07
CA ASP A 107 2.24 2.35 11.51
C ASP A 107 1.77 0.99 12.02
N SER A 108 2.34 0.51 13.13
CA SER A 108 2.00 -0.81 13.68
C SER A 108 0.54 -0.90 14.16
N ASP A 109 -0.01 0.19 14.67
CA ASP A 109 -1.39 0.27 15.16
C ASP A 109 -2.41 0.49 14.04
N TYR A 110 -1.97 0.83 12.82
CA TYR A 110 -2.84 0.94 11.65
C TYR A 110 -3.58 -0.36 11.35
N TYR A 111 -3.02 -1.51 11.72
CA TYR A 111 -3.68 -2.81 11.58
C TYR A 111 -5.06 -2.90 12.25
N PHE A 112 -5.32 -2.07 13.27
CA PHE A 112 -6.57 -2.07 14.05
C PHE A 112 -7.51 -0.92 13.68
N SER A 113 -7.20 -0.15 12.64
CA SER A 113 -8.08 0.94 12.19
C SER A 113 -9.44 0.42 11.70
N ASP A 114 -10.38 1.36 11.58
CA ASP A 114 -11.74 1.14 11.07
C ASP A 114 -11.79 0.44 9.70
N ASN A 115 -10.84 0.74 8.83
CA ASN A 115 -10.68 0.09 7.53
C ASN A 115 -9.82 -1.19 7.58
N GLU A 116 -9.70 -1.81 8.75
CA GLU A 116 -8.90 -3.02 9.01
C GLU A 116 -7.39 -2.90 8.69
N GLY A 117 -6.86 -1.68 8.63
CA GLY A 117 -5.49 -1.43 8.19
C GLY A 117 -5.28 -1.67 6.70
N HIS A 118 -6.32 -1.52 5.87
CA HIS A 118 -6.21 -1.66 4.43
C HIS A 118 -5.21 -0.65 3.85
N ILE A 119 -4.10 -1.17 3.32
CA ILE A 119 -3.07 -0.36 2.67
C ILE A 119 -3.56 0.05 1.28
N PHE A 120 -3.52 1.35 1.00
CA PHE A 120 -3.75 1.90 -0.34
C PHE A 120 -2.46 2.43 -0.94
N ALA A 121 -2.38 2.38 -2.27
CA ALA A 121 -1.31 3.04 -3.02
C ALA A 121 -1.92 4.07 -3.97
N LYS A 122 -1.57 5.35 -3.80
CA LYS A 122 -1.93 6.40 -4.76
C LYS A 122 -0.69 6.77 -5.56
N LEU A 123 -0.70 6.42 -6.84
CA LEU A 123 0.46 6.50 -7.73
C LEU A 123 0.22 7.53 -8.83
N THR A 124 1.23 8.32 -9.13
CA THR A 124 1.25 9.22 -10.28
C THR A 124 2.38 8.82 -11.22
N ASN A 125 2.09 8.74 -12.51
CA ASN A 125 3.13 8.65 -13.54
C ASN A 125 3.63 10.07 -13.83
N ASP A 126 4.74 10.47 -13.20
CA ASP A 126 5.33 11.80 -13.36
C ASP A 126 6.32 11.85 -14.55
N SER A 127 6.13 11.02 -15.57
CA SER A 127 7.00 10.99 -16.74
C SER A 127 7.05 12.35 -17.44
N ASN A 128 8.26 12.86 -17.67
CA ASN A 128 8.54 14.04 -18.51
C ASN A 128 8.92 13.68 -19.96
N GLU A 129 8.81 12.40 -20.32
CA GLU A 129 9.12 11.85 -21.66
C GLU A 129 7.86 11.21 -22.30
N ASP A 130 6.65 11.59 -21.85
CA ASP A 130 5.36 11.06 -22.32
C ASP A 130 5.24 9.51 -22.32
N LYS A 131 6.00 8.83 -21.46
CA LYS A 131 5.97 7.37 -21.33
C LYS A 131 4.72 6.94 -20.58
N THR A 132 3.92 6.11 -21.24
CA THR A 132 2.79 5.40 -20.61
C THR A 132 3.25 4.13 -19.91
N LEU A 133 2.87 3.96 -18.64
CA LEU A 133 3.07 2.73 -17.89
C LEU A 133 1.86 1.80 -18.08
N THR A 134 2.09 0.54 -18.43
CA THR A 134 1.06 -0.50 -18.43
C THR A 134 1.51 -1.65 -17.55
N LEU A 135 0.69 -2.02 -16.57
CA LEU A 135 0.90 -3.18 -15.71
C LEU A 135 -0.25 -4.18 -15.88
N LYS A 136 0.09 -5.46 -15.82
CA LYS A 136 -0.88 -6.56 -15.76
C LYS A 136 -1.24 -6.83 -14.31
N GLN A 137 -2.38 -7.51 -14.11
CA GLN A 137 -2.69 -8.11 -12.82
C GLN A 137 -1.56 -9.05 -12.40
N GLY A 138 -1.16 -8.98 -11.13
CA GLY A 138 -0.05 -9.75 -10.58
C GLY A 138 1.35 -9.16 -10.84
N ASP A 139 1.49 -8.06 -11.60
CA ASP A 139 2.77 -7.38 -11.72
C ASP A 139 3.10 -6.62 -10.42
N GLY A 140 4.36 -6.72 -9.99
CA GLY A 140 4.84 -5.95 -8.84
C GLY A 140 4.90 -4.46 -9.17
N PHE A 141 4.31 -3.59 -8.33
CA PHE A 141 4.23 -2.15 -8.59
C PHE A 141 4.75 -1.25 -7.44
N MET A 142 4.67 -1.73 -6.20
CA MET A 142 5.14 -1.06 -4.99
C MET A 142 5.94 -2.07 -4.15
N GLN A 143 6.80 -1.60 -3.26
CA GLN A 143 7.51 -2.44 -2.29
C GLN A 143 7.44 -1.84 -0.89
N GLY A 144 7.31 -2.69 0.13
CA GLY A 144 7.34 -2.30 1.53
C GLY A 144 8.63 -2.77 2.22
N ILE A 145 9.29 -1.89 2.96
CA ILE A 145 10.49 -2.18 3.74
C ILE A 145 10.19 -1.91 5.22
N PHE A 146 10.42 -2.90 6.06
CA PHE A 146 10.32 -2.71 7.51
C PHE A 146 11.58 -2.00 8.03
N LEU A 147 11.38 -0.90 8.75
CA LEU A 147 12.44 -0.15 9.42
C LEU A 147 12.09 0.05 10.88
N GLN A 148 13.11 0.00 11.73
CA GLN A 148 12.96 0.37 13.14
C GLN A 148 13.00 1.89 13.26
N PHE A 149 12.16 2.46 14.11
CA PHE A 149 12.13 3.89 14.40
C PHE A 149 12.24 4.16 15.90
N GLY A 150 12.49 5.43 16.26
CA GLY A 150 12.54 5.89 17.65
C GLY A 150 11.52 6.99 17.91
N ILE A 151 11.27 7.26 19.18
CA ILE A 151 10.41 8.35 19.67
C ILE A 151 11.26 9.34 20.47
N THR A 152 10.77 10.56 20.69
CA THR A 152 11.49 11.58 21.47
C THR A 152 11.38 11.31 22.97
N TYR A 153 12.28 11.89 23.77
CA TYR A 153 12.23 11.75 25.24
C TYR A 153 10.97 12.37 25.87
N GLU A 154 10.36 13.32 25.17
CA GLU A 154 9.18 14.07 25.62
C GLU A 154 7.89 13.50 25.00
N ASP A 155 7.95 12.35 24.34
CA ASP A 155 6.75 11.72 23.77
C ASP A 155 5.81 11.25 24.89
N THR A 156 4.61 11.83 24.92
CA THR A 156 3.55 11.51 25.88
C THR A 156 2.28 11.02 25.19
N VAL A 157 2.35 10.64 23.92
CA VAL A 157 1.17 10.24 23.15
C VAL A 157 0.71 8.87 23.64
N THR A 158 -0.55 8.80 24.07
CA THR A 158 -1.19 7.54 24.53
C THR A 158 -2.41 7.16 23.68
N THR A 159 -2.79 8.04 22.74
CA THR A 159 -3.93 7.81 21.86
C THR A 159 -3.61 6.71 20.86
N VAL A 160 -4.48 5.71 20.79
CA VAL A 160 -4.43 4.67 19.75
C VAL A 160 -5.16 5.18 18.51
N ARG A 161 -4.60 4.93 17.33
CA ARG A 161 -5.19 5.37 16.07
C ARG A 161 -6.60 4.81 15.87
N ASN A 162 -7.54 5.71 15.57
CA ASN A 162 -8.83 5.40 14.97
C ASN A 162 -8.85 6.05 13.57
N GLY A 163 -9.10 5.29 12.50
CA GLY A 163 -9.17 5.83 11.13
C GLY A 163 -7.93 5.60 10.23
N GLY A 164 -8.15 5.63 8.92
CA GLY A 164 -7.11 5.68 7.87
C GLY A 164 -7.00 7.03 7.17
N LEU A 165 -5.82 7.31 6.57
CA LEU A 165 -5.51 8.53 5.81
C LEU A 165 -5.66 9.86 6.59
N GLY A 166 -4.75 10.15 7.53
CA GLY A 166 -4.63 11.48 8.14
C GLY A 166 -5.56 11.74 9.35
N SER A 167 -6.09 10.71 9.99
CA SER A 167 -7.02 10.83 11.12
C SER A 167 -6.42 11.28 12.46
N THR A 168 -5.13 11.62 12.53
CA THR A 168 -4.44 11.98 13.79
C THR A 168 -4.24 13.48 14.01
N THR A 169 -4.76 14.37 13.16
CA THR A 169 -4.71 15.82 13.43
C THR A 169 -5.89 16.27 14.30
N THR A 170 -5.63 16.47 15.59
CA THR A 170 -6.31 17.50 16.39
C THR A 170 -5.22 18.28 17.15
N PRO A 171 -5.23 19.63 17.13
CA PRO A 171 -4.16 20.47 17.67
C PRO A 171 -3.93 20.31 19.17
#